data_AF-B6QGF9-F1
#
_entry.id   AF-B6QGF9-F1
#
_cell.length_a   1.000
_cell.length_b   1.000
_cell.length_c   1.000
_cell.angle_alpha   90.00
_cell.angle_beta   90.00
_cell.angle_gamma   90.00
#
_symmetry.space_group_name_H-M   'P 1'
#
loop_
_entity.id
_entity.type
_entity.pdbx_description
1 polymer ?
#
loop_
_entity_poly.entity_id
_entity_poly.type
_entity_poly.pdbx_seq_one_letter_code
_entity_poly.pdbx_strand_id
1 'polypeptide(L)'
;MEVSVTRRNGRNPKLRTACDRCYQLKERCERTTTSVLCARCERLGLDCATIRPVRPVGRRVKHENQVSKLASGKRRKLQHHQHDIDSIDACLDNPEEKELLQFLLGQTDSMDNYVVCPSFQAEQQHSLAAQLPTALPLLKDAYLACAITIKQLQSDNVADTDANSSIRYITKAMSALHSLSTSCSENAILCQTLGSMLAFSIYSVIGVGVPEICKYCLDTANPSVETGTTISRTNKGSWESFLVLLETMDCLVHRQKPTVRIQTPASGVVDRHLGLCLPLMPYYYDLCVINNSLAHSTDLAASALLQKQLNDIQSVVESWQPSNMDQLVGQFDSTEIAHLLAQAKVYRLGALLVGHRLRYRLGEEDSQAAIWSKEIIMELEMAYQVTKRCVRFVTLPFIVAAVEVRDKTSRSKTLKLVDDCVDQYAPTLKKATKKFLCNVWRERDSNFTVLDSFGKVHFGS
;
A
#
# COMPACT_ATOMS: atom_id res chain seq x y z
N MET A 1 -67.08 -27.52 -49.48
CA MET A 1 -65.70 -27.18 -49.88
C MET A 1 -65.04 -26.53 -48.69
N GLU A 2 -64.48 -27.33 -47.78
CA GLU A 2 -63.66 -26.87 -46.65
C GLU A 2 -62.53 -27.89 -46.51
N VAL A 3 -61.29 -27.42 -46.62
CA VAL A 3 -60.09 -28.25 -46.66
C VAL A 3 -59.49 -28.31 -45.25
N SER A 4 -59.42 -29.53 -44.75
CA SER A 4 -58.84 -29.98 -43.49
C SER A 4 -57.31 -29.93 -43.48
N VAL A 5 -56.75 -29.31 -42.44
CA VAL A 5 -55.32 -29.24 -42.13
C VAL A 5 -54.83 -30.59 -41.58
N THR A 6 -53.82 -31.17 -42.22
CA THR A 6 -53.14 -32.40 -41.76
C THR A 6 -51.99 -32.07 -40.79
N ARG A 7 -52.12 -32.49 -39.52
CA ARG A 7 -51.01 -32.55 -38.56
C ARG A 7 -50.21 -33.84 -38.77
N ARG A 8 -48.92 -33.75 -39.12
CA ARG A 8 -47.98 -34.87 -39.11
C ARG A 8 -46.96 -34.74 -37.97
N ASN A 9 -46.73 -35.88 -37.31
CA ASN A 9 -45.54 -36.31 -36.56
C ASN A 9 -45.38 -35.86 -35.09
N GLY A 10 -46.02 -36.61 -34.19
CA GLY A 10 -45.50 -36.80 -32.83
C GLY A 10 -44.24 -37.66 -32.85
N ARG A 11 -43.08 -37.07 -32.55
CA ARG A 11 -41.80 -37.77 -32.38
C ARG A 11 -41.50 -37.96 -30.89
N ASN A 12 -41.21 -39.20 -30.49
CA ASN A 12 -41.04 -39.61 -29.10
C ASN A 12 -39.69 -39.10 -28.53
N PRO A 13 -39.66 -38.25 -27.47
CA PRO A 13 -38.43 -37.60 -26.99
C PRO A 13 -37.40 -38.53 -26.34
N LYS A 14 -37.78 -39.77 -25.98
CA LYS A 14 -36.94 -40.73 -25.24
C LYS A 14 -35.80 -41.36 -26.06
N LEU A 15 -35.78 -41.17 -27.39
CA LEU A 15 -34.78 -41.79 -28.27
C LEU A 15 -33.51 -40.95 -28.48
N ARG A 16 -33.45 -39.71 -27.96
CA ARG A 16 -32.30 -38.79 -28.16
C ARG A 16 -31.37 -38.63 -26.96
N THR A 17 -31.65 -39.27 -25.83
CA THR A 17 -30.86 -39.11 -24.61
C THR A 17 -29.80 -40.22 -24.51
N ALA A 18 -28.52 -39.87 -24.37
CA ALA A 18 -27.45 -40.85 -24.14
C ALA A 18 -27.79 -41.78 -22.95
N CYS A 19 -27.38 -43.06 -22.97
CA CYS A 19 -27.52 -43.94 -21.79
C CYS A 19 -26.70 -43.41 -20.60
N ASP A 20 -27.04 -43.85 -19.40
CA ASP A 20 -26.45 -43.33 -18.16
C ASP A 20 -24.94 -43.59 -18.08
N ARG A 21 -24.49 -44.73 -18.64
CA ARG A 21 -23.08 -45.11 -18.67
C ARG A 21 -22.26 -44.29 -19.65
N CYS A 22 -22.74 -44.10 -20.89
CA CYS A 22 -22.09 -43.20 -21.85
C CYS A 22 -22.06 -41.75 -21.32
N TYR A 23 -23.12 -41.32 -20.62
CA TYR A 23 -23.18 -40.01 -19.99
C TYR A 23 -22.12 -39.85 -18.90
N GLN A 24 -21.97 -40.83 -17.99
CA GLN A 24 -20.97 -40.79 -16.93
C GLN A 24 -19.54 -40.76 -17.47
N LEU A 25 -19.26 -41.49 -18.54
CA LEU A 25 -17.95 -41.53 -19.20
C LEU A 25 -17.71 -40.35 -20.15
N LYS A 26 -18.71 -39.46 -20.34
CA LYS A 26 -18.70 -38.36 -21.34
C LYS A 26 -18.36 -38.82 -22.77
N GLU A 27 -18.76 -40.04 -23.12
CA GLU A 27 -18.53 -40.62 -24.45
C GLU A 27 -19.78 -40.60 -25.33
N ARG A 28 -19.58 -40.66 -26.65
CA ARG A 28 -20.66 -40.60 -27.63
C ARG A 28 -21.56 -41.84 -27.52
N CYS A 29 -22.85 -41.61 -27.35
CA CYS A 29 -23.86 -42.67 -27.29
C CYS A 29 -24.61 -42.74 -28.63
N GLU A 30 -24.41 -43.82 -29.38
CA GLU A 30 -25.05 -44.02 -30.69
C GLU A 30 -26.12 -45.11 -30.58
N ARG A 31 -27.34 -44.77 -30.99
CA ARG A 31 -28.48 -45.70 -31.12
C ARG A 31 -28.99 -45.66 -32.54
N THR A 32 -29.11 -46.83 -33.15
CA THR A 32 -29.94 -47.02 -34.35
C THR A 32 -31.40 -46.80 -33.95
N THR A 33 -32.19 -46.21 -34.85
CA THR A 33 -33.51 -45.60 -34.57
C THR A 33 -34.56 -46.54 -33.98
N THR A 34 -34.31 -47.85 -33.95
CA THR A 34 -35.21 -48.89 -33.44
C THR A 34 -34.61 -49.77 -32.34
N SER A 35 -33.34 -49.60 -31.96
CA SER A 35 -32.70 -50.43 -30.93
C SER A 35 -32.88 -49.85 -29.51
N VAL A 36 -33.18 -50.73 -28.56
CA VAL A 36 -33.30 -50.39 -27.13
C VAL A 36 -31.92 -50.16 -26.50
N LEU A 37 -30.88 -50.86 -26.99
CA LEU A 37 -29.50 -50.74 -26.52
C LEU A 37 -28.70 -49.76 -27.40
N CYS A 38 -27.70 -49.10 -26.83
CA CYS A 38 -26.73 -48.34 -27.64
C CYS A 38 -25.64 -49.28 -28.19
N ALA A 39 -25.07 -48.94 -29.34
CA ALA A 39 -24.12 -49.79 -30.05
C ALA A 39 -22.89 -50.17 -29.19
N ARG A 40 -22.54 -49.34 -28.20
CA ARG A 40 -21.46 -49.62 -27.24
C ARG A 40 -21.87 -50.63 -26.18
N CYS A 41 -23.02 -50.42 -25.54
CA CYS A 41 -23.53 -51.32 -24.51
C CYS A 41 -23.85 -52.71 -25.10
N GLU A 42 -24.39 -52.75 -26.32
CA GLU A 42 -24.64 -53.99 -27.06
C GLU A 42 -23.34 -54.76 -27.34
N ARG A 43 -22.31 -54.08 -27.88
CA ARG A 43 -21.01 -54.70 -28.16
C ARG A 43 -20.31 -55.24 -26.91
N LEU A 44 -20.49 -54.57 -25.78
CA LEU A 44 -19.84 -54.93 -24.52
C LEU A 44 -20.69 -55.87 -23.65
N GLY A 45 -21.90 -56.25 -24.08
CA GLY A 45 -22.82 -57.07 -23.30
C GLY A 45 -23.26 -56.42 -21.98
N LEU A 46 -23.37 -55.09 -21.95
CA LEU A 46 -23.66 -54.32 -20.75
C LEU A 46 -25.10 -53.79 -20.74
N ASP A 47 -25.69 -53.72 -19.56
CA ASP A 47 -27.03 -53.15 -19.38
C ASP A 47 -27.09 -51.68 -19.79
N CYS A 48 -27.97 -51.38 -20.75
CA CYS A 48 -28.17 -50.03 -21.28
C CYS A 48 -29.45 -49.42 -20.72
N ALA A 49 -29.32 -48.61 -19.67
CA ALA A 49 -30.43 -47.91 -19.04
C ALA A 49 -30.37 -46.37 -19.25
N THR A 50 -31.54 -45.73 -19.26
CA THR A 50 -31.74 -44.27 -19.25
C THR A 50 -32.69 -43.92 -18.09
N ILE A 51 -32.33 -44.35 -16.89
CA ILE A 51 -33.15 -44.19 -15.68
C ILE A 51 -32.81 -42.86 -14.99
N ARG A 52 -31.74 -42.17 -15.39
CA ARG A 52 -31.36 -40.91 -14.75
C ARG A 52 -32.54 -39.95 -14.62
N PRO A 53 -32.75 -39.36 -13.44
CA PRO A 53 -33.80 -38.37 -13.25
C PRO A 53 -33.55 -37.22 -14.23
N VAL A 54 -34.58 -36.91 -15.03
CA VAL A 54 -34.56 -35.73 -15.89
C VAL A 54 -34.43 -34.53 -14.96
N ARG A 55 -33.22 -33.96 -14.88
CA ARG A 55 -33.03 -32.72 -14.13
C ARG A 55 -34.05 -31.72 -14.71
N PRO A 56 -34.90 -31.10 -13.86
CA PRO A 56 -35.80 -30.07 -14.35
C PRO A 56 -34.96 -29.08 -15.15
N VAL A 57 -35.46 -28.70 -16.33
CA VAL A 57 -34.79 -27.73 -17.18
C VAL A 57 -34.58 -26.50 -16.31
N GLY A 58 -33.34 -26.33 -15.83
CA GLY A 58 -33.02 -25.22 -14.95
C GLY A 58 -33.47 -23.98 -15.67
N ARG A 59 -34.35 -23.19 -15.03
CA ARG A 59 -34.57 -21.81 -15.45
C ARG A 59 -33.18 -21.27 -15.67
N ARG A 60 -32.84 -20.87 -16.90
CA ARG A 60 -31.54 -20.26 -17.20
C ARG A 60 -31.32 -19.23 -16.12
N VAL A 61 -30.43 -19.53 -15.17
CA VAL A 61 -29.80 -18.48 -14.40
C VAL A 61 -29.14 -17.68 -15.50
N LYS A 62 -29.65 -16.47 -15.75
CA LYS A 62 -28.97 -15.53 -16.61
C LYS A 62 -27.55 -15.53 -16.08
N HIS A 63 -26.64 -16.13 -16.82
CA HIS A 63 -25.22 -15.87 -16.71
C HIS A 63 -25.12 -14.40 -17.14
N GLU A 64 -25.50 -13.49 -16.24
CA GLU A 64 -24.92 -12.17 -16.20
C GLU A 64 -23.45 -12.45 -15.98
N ASN A 65 -22.73 -12.48 -17.11
CA ASN A 65 -21.31 -12.26 -17.23
C ASN A 65 -20.73 -11.75 -15.91
N GLN A 66 -19.94 -12.56 -15.21
CA GLN A 66 -19.16 -12.08 -14.07
C GLN A 66 -18.18 -10.96 -14.50
N VAL A 67 -17.88 -10.87 -15.81
CA VAL A 67 -17.23 -9.72 -16.45
C VAL A 67 -18.11 -8.46 -16.42
N SER A 68 -19.43 -8.61 -16.58
CA SER A 68 -20.39 -7.51 -16.46
C SER A 68 -20.79 -7.17 -15.03
N LYS A 69 -20.55 -8.02 -14.01
CA LYS A 69 -20.72 -7.64 -12.60
C LYS A 69 -19.51 -6.88 -12.04
N LEU A 70 -18.30 -7.20 -12.48
CA LEU A 70 -17.13 -6.34 -12.27
C LEU A 70 -17.26 -5.03 -13.07
N ALA A 71 -17.73 -5.08 -14.32
CA ALA A 71 -17.97 -3.86 -15.11
C ALA A 71 -19.20 -3.07 -14.63
N SER A 72 -20.27 -3.70 -14.15
CA SER A 72 -21.45 -3.02 -13.57
C SER A 72 -21.18 -2.52 -12.15
N GLY A 73 -20.32 -3.20 -11.39
CA GLY A 73 -19.79 -2.73 -10.12
C GLY A 73 -18.85 -1.54 -10.33
N LYS A 74 -17.94 -1.61 -11.31
CA LYS A 74 -17.12 -0.46 -11.76
C LYS A 74 -17.98 0.68 -12.31
N ARG A 75 -19.04 0.40 -13.10
CA ARG A 75 -19.93 1.42 -13.69
C ARG A 75 -20.86 2.05 -12.65
N ARG A 76 -21.35 1.29 -11.66
CA ARG A 76 -22.06 1.84 -10.49
C ARG A 76 -21.12 2.65 -9.58
N LYS A 77 -19.88 2.18 -9.36
CA LYS A 77 -18.85 2.94 -8.63
C LYS A 77 -18.46 4.23 -9.35
N LEU A 78 -18.31 4.22 -10.68
CA LEU A 78 -18.08 5.44 -11.49
C LEU A 78 -19.27 6.40 -11.46
N GLN A 79 -20.52 5.89 -11.52
CA GLN A 79 -21.71 6.73 -11.43
C GLN A 79 -21.90 7.36 -10.04
N HIS A 80 -21.56 6.65 -8.97
CA HIS A 80 -21.57 7.19 -7.61
C HIS A 80 -20.44 8.21 -7.42
N HIS A 81 -19.26 7.93 -7.97
CA HIS A 81 -18.11 8.84 -7.96
C HIS A 81 -18.39 10.17 -8.67
N GLN A 82 -19.06 10.15 -9.83
CA GLN A 82 -19.47 11.38 -10.52
C GLN A 82 -20.48 12.18 -9.68
N HIS A 83 -21.43 11.50 -9.03
CA HIS A 83 -22.42 12.15 -8.17
C HIS A 83 -21.81 12.80 -6.91
N ASP A 84 -20.77 12.20 -6.32
CA ASP A 84 -20.07 12.78 -5.17
C ASP A 84 -19.31 14.06 -5.57
N ILE A 85 -18.64 14.05 -6.73
CA ILE A 85 -17.94 15.22 -7.29
C ILE A 85 -18.94 16.35 -7.64
N ASP A 86 -20.06 16.01 -8.28
CA ASP A 86 -21.11 16.98 -8.63
C ASP A 86 -21.78 17.57 -7.38
N SER A 87 -21.85 16.82 -6.26
CA SER A 87 -22.35 17.31 -4.98
C SER A 87 -21.38 18.26 -4.26
N ILE A 88 -20.06 18.11 -4.48
CA ILE A 88 -19.03 19.01 -3.94
C ILE A 88 -19.08 20.36 -4.66
N ASP A 89 -19.36 20.32 -5.96
CA ASP A 89 -19.45 21.51 -6.80
C ASP A 89 -20.46 22.56 -6.26
N ALA A 90 -21.61 22.09 -5.75
CA ALA A 90 -22.64 22.98 -5.23
C ALA A 90 -22.28 23.73 -3.93
N CYS A 91 -21.20 23.35 -3.24
CA CYS A 91 -20.85 23.84 -1.90
C CYS A 91 -19.66 24.81 -1.87
N LEU A 92 -19.05 25.14 -3.03
CA LEU A 92 -17.84 25.95 -3.12
C LEU A 92 -18.08 27.26 -3.88
N ASP A 93 -17.85 28.38 -3.21
CA ASP A 93 -18.05 29.72 -3.80
C ASP A 93 -16.87 30.20 -4.65
N ASN A 94 -15.67 29.63 -4.45
CA ASN A 94 -14.44 30.06 -5.14
C ASN A 94 -14.13 29.14 -6.35
N PRO A 95 -14.10 29.68 -7.59
CA PRO A 95 -13.84 28.89 -8.80
C PRO A 95 -12.44 28.26 -8.84
N GLU A 96 -11.42 28.91 -8.26
CA GLU A 96 -10.06 28.36 -8.22
C GLU A 96 -9.96 27.14 -7.28
N GLU A 97 -10.60 27.23 -6.11
CA GLU A 97 -10.66 26.11 -5.15
C GLU A 97 -11.39 24.91 -5.76
N LYS A 98 -12.47 25.17 -6.50
CA LYS A 98 -13.22 24.15 -7.22
C LYS A 98 -12.35 23.44 -8.27
N GLU A 99 -11.59 24.18 -9.07
CA GLU A 99 -10.71 23.60 -10.08
C GLU A 99 -9.62 22.72 -9.44
N LEU A 100 -9.06 23.16 -8.32
CA LEU A 100 -8.06 22.39 -7.56
C LEU A 100 -8.63 21.08 -7.00
N LEU A 101 -9.83 21.12 -6.43
CA LEU A 101 -10.49 19.91 -5.92
C LEU A 101 -10.89 18.96 -7.04
N GLN A 102 -11.37 19.49 -8.17
CA GLN A 102 -11.67 18.68 -9.34
C GLN A 102 -10.42 18.05 -9.95
N PHE A 103 -9.28 18.75 -9.91
CA PHE A 103 -7.99 18.19 -10.30
C PHE A 103 -7.59 17.02 -9.40
N LEU A 104 -7.61 17.19 -8.07
CA LEU A 104 -7.22 16.16 -7.11
C LEU A 104 -8.17 14.95 -7.14
N LEU A 105 -9.48 15.20 -7.18
CA LEU A 105 -10.50 14.15 -7.03
C LEU A 105 -11.03 13.63 -8.35
N GLY A 106 -10.73 14.26 -9.49
CA GLY A 106 -11.22 13.87 -10.81
C GLY A 106 -10.18 13.15 -11.67
N GLN A 107 -8.88 13.25 -11.37
CA GLN A 107 -7.81 12.59 -12.11
C GLN A 107 -7.18 11.46 -11.28
N THR A 108 -7.25 10.21 -11.77
CA THR A 108 -6.64 9.04 -11.11
C THR A 108 -5.12 9.18 -10.96
N ASP A 109 -4.48 9.77 -11.97
CA ASP A 109 -3.02 9.89 -12.05
C ASP A 109 -2.45 10.86 -11.00
N SER A 110 -3.30 11.72 -10.42
CA SER A 110 -2.92 12.57 -9.29
C SER A 110 -2.61 11.75 -8.02
N MET A 111 -3.08 10.49 -7.96
CA MET A 111 -2.90 9.60 -6.81
C MET A 111 -1.60 8.77 -6.86
N ASP A 112 -0.82 8.86 -7.95
CA ASP A 112 0.42 8.10 -8.14
C ASP A 112 1.40 8.19 -6.96
N ASN A 113 1.43 9.33 -6.28
CA ASN A 113 2.36 9.59 -5.18
C ASN A 113 1.83 9.16 -3.80
N TYR A 114 0.57 8.70 -3.72
CA TYR A 114 -0.06 8.29 -2.47
C TYR A 114 -0.20 6.80 -2.31
N VAL A 115 0.04 6.00 -3.36
CA VAL A 115 -0.15 4.55 -3.31
C VAL A 115 1.04 3.80 -3.84
N VAL A 116 1.26 2.61 -3.28
CA VAL A 116 2.41 1.76 -3.61
C VAL A 116 2.34 1.21 -5.03
N CYS A 117 1.12 0.98 -5.53
CA CYS A 117 0.86 0.43 -6.85
C CYS A 117 -0.31 1.16 -7.54
N PRO A 118 -0.26 1.34 -8.88
CA PRO A 118 -1.34 1.97 -9.65
C PRO A 118 -2.73 1.36 -9.44
N SER A 119 -2.82 0.04 -9.24
CA SER A 119 -4.07 -0.66 -8.98
C SER A 119 -4.86 -0.12 -7.77
N PHE A 120 -4.21 0.60 -6.84
CA PHE A 120 -4.86 1.22 -5.69
C PHE A 120 -5.36 2.65 -5.93
N GLN A 121 -4.98 3.31 -7.02
CA GLN A 121 -5.29 4.74 -7.25
C GLN A 121 -6.79 5.04 -7.22
N ALA A 122 -7.58 4.25 -7.96
CA ALA A 122 -9.03 4.45 -8.02
C ALA A 122 -9.72 4.22 -6.67
N GLU A 123 -9.22 3.26 -5.89
CA GLU A 123 -9.73 3.00 -4.55
C GLU A 123 -9.39 4.14 -3.58
N GLN A 124 -8.18 4.68 -3.71
CA GLN A 124 -7.70 5.80 -2.90
C GLN A 124 -8.46 7.09 -3.20
N GLN A 125 -8.61 7.42 -4.48
CA GLN A 125 -9.39 8.56 -4.96
C GLN A 125 -10.85 8.48 -4.48
N HIS A 126 -11.48 7.31 -4.61
CA HIS A 126 -12.84 7.11 -4.11
C HIS A 126 -12.93 7.28 -2.60
N SER A 127 -11.94 6.80 -1.84
CA SER A 127 -11.91 6.97 -0.38
C SER A 127 -11.84 8.45 0.02
N LEU A 128 -11.07 9.26 -0.71
CA LEU A 128 -10.95 10.69 -0.45
C LEU A 128 -12.22 11.45 -0.86
N ALA A 129 -12.79 11.12 -2.02
CA ALA A 129 -14.01 11.76 -2.51
C ALA A 129 -15.22 11.48 -1.61
N ALA A 130 -15.38 10.24 -1.14
CA ALA A 130 -16.52 9.85 -0.31
C ALA A 130 -16.55 10.55 1.07
N GLN A 131 -15.38 10.94 1.62
CA GLN A 131 -15.32 11.65 2.90
C GLN A 131 -15.63 13.14 2.78
N LEU A 132 -15.39 13.73 1.60
CA LEU A 132 -15.41 15.17 1.43
C LEU A 132 -16.79 15.81 1.66
N PRO A 133 -17.93 15.29 1.14
CA PRO A 133 -19.24 15.90 1.37
C PRO A 133 -19.62 16.03 2.86
N THR A 134 -19.24 15.05 3.67
CA THR A 134 -19.62 15.00 5.10
C THR A 134 -18.65 15.81 5.98
N ALA A 135 -17.39 15.95 5.55
CA ALA A 135 -16.33 16.61 6.33
C ALA A 135 -15.68 17.78 5.59
N LEU A 136 -16.40 18.43 4.67
CA LEU A 136 -15.89 19.51 3.82
C LEU A 136 -15.18 20.62 4.63
N PRO A 137 -15.74 21.15 5.74
CA PRO A 137 -15.08 22.22 6.48
C PRO A 137 -13.72 21.83 7.08
N LEU A 138 -13.50 20.53 7.31
CA LEU A 138 -12.28 20.01 7.94
C LEU A 138 -11.24 19.58 6.90
N LEU A 139 -11.68 18.97 5.80
CA LEU A 139 -10.78 18.38 4.80
C LEU A 139 -10.43 19.34 3.65
N LYS A 140 -11.28 20.34 3.37
CA LYS A 140 -11.13 21.22 2.20
C LYS A 140 -9.74 21.81 2.08
N ASP A 141 -9.26 22.50 3.12
CA ASP A 141 -7.98 23.20 3.04
C ASP A 141 -6.80 22.24 2.88
N ALA A 142 -6.87 21.03 3.46
CA ALA A 142 -5.81 20.03 3.27
C ALA A 142 -5.81 19.46 1.86
N TYR A 143 -6.99 19.21 1.28
CA TYR A 143 -7.10 18.76 -0.11
C TYR A 143 -6.62 19.84 -1.09
N LEU A 144 -6.94 21.11 -0.83
CA LEU A 144 -6.45 22.23 -1.62
C LEU A 144 -4.91 22.34 -1.56
N ALA A 145 -4.33 22.22 -0.36
CA ALA A 145 -2.88 22.20 -0.19
C ALA A 145 -2.25 21.06 -1.01
N CYS A 146 -2.80 19.83 -0.92
CA CYS A 146 -2.35 18.68 -1.69
C CYS A 146 -2.47 18.90 -3.20
N ALA A 147 -3.59 19.44 -3.67
CA ALA A 147 -3.83 19.69 -5.08
C ALA A 147 -2.77 20.65 -5.67
N ILE A 148 -2.47 21.75 -4.97
CA ILE A 148 -1.44 22.70 -5.40
C ILE A 148 -0.06 22.03 -5.42
N THR A 149 0.28 21.28 -4.36
CA THR A 149 1.54 20.53 -4.29
C THR A 149 1.71 19.59 -5.49
N ILE A 150 0.67 18.83 -5.85
CA ILE A 150 0.74 17.89 -6.98
C ILE A 150 0.84 18.65 -8.31
N LYS A 151 0.06 19.72 -8.51
CA LYS A 151 0.17 20.55 -9.73
C LYS A 151 1.59 21.09 -9.91
N GLN A 152 2.22 21.57 -8.84
CA GLN A 152 3.61 22.06 -8.86
C GLN A 152 4.62 20.97 -9.23
N LEU A 153 4.42 19.75 -8.73
CA LEU A 153 5.28 18.61 -9.06
C LEU A 153 5.12 18.17 -10.53
N GLN A 154 3.95 18.38 -11.12
CA GLN A 154 3.68 18.06 -12.53
C GLN A 154 4.11 19.17 -13.50
N SER A 155 4.17 20.43 -13.05
CA SER A 155 4.37 21.58 -13.94
C SER A 155 5.83 21.94 -14.21
N ASP A 156 6.82 21.29 -13.59
CA ASP A 156 8.26 21.62 -13.61
C ASP A 156 8.61 23.10 -13.28
N ASN A 157 7.61 23.95 -13.01
CA ASN A 157 7.70 25.37 -12.74
C ASN A 157 7.11 25.63 -11.36
N VAL A 158 7.99 25.90 -10.38
CA VAL A 158 7.62 26.41 -9.06
C VAL A 158 7.48 27.92 -9.16
N ALA A 159 6.28 28.43 -9.41
CA ALA A 159 6.02 29.86 -9.26
C ALA A 159 5.93 30.19 -7.75
N ASP A 160 6.69 31.18 -7.27
CA ASP A 160 6.72 31.60 -5.85
C ASP A 160 5.32 31.93 -5.28
N THR A 161 4.40 32.37 -6.15
CA THR A 161 3.00 32.68 -5.79
C THR A 161 2.23 31.44 -5.30
N ASP A 162 2.54 30.26 -5.85
CA ASP A 162 1.83 29.02 -5.52
C ASP A 162 2.36 28.35 -4.23
N ALA A 163 3.61 28.65 -3.84
CA ALA A 163 4.15 28.22 -2.55
C ALA A 163 3.45 28.95 -1.40
N ASN A 164 3.22 30.26 -1.54
CA ASN A 164 2.52 31.07 -0.54
C ASN A 164 1.04 30.65 -0.38
N SER A 165 0.37 30.30 -1.48
CA SER A 165 -1.01 29.79 -1.42
C SER A 165 -1.06 28.41 -0.74
N SER A 166 -0.10 27.52 -1.03
CA SER A 166 0.03 26.23 -0.35
C SER A 166 0.21 26.37 1.16
N ILE A 167 1.14 27.23 1.61
CA ILE A 167 1.39 27.49 3.04
C ILE A 167 0.13 28.02 3.75
N ARG A 168 -0.63 28.89 3.08
CA ARG A 168 -1.90 29.41 3.61
C ARG A 168 -2.91 28.29 3.86
N TYR A 169 -3.09 27.37 2.91
CA TYR A 169 -4.01 26.24 3.07
C TYR A 169 -3.50 25.23 4.10
N ILE A 170 -2.20 24.94 4.14
CA ILE A 170 -1.58 24.13 5.20
C ILE A 170 -1.91 24.71 6.58
N THR A 171 -1.74 26.02 6.77
CA THR A 171 -1.99 26.68 8.06
C THR A 171 -3.45 26.59 8.50
N LYS A 172 -4.39 26.74 7.57
CA LYS A 172 -5.82 26.56 7.85
C LYS A 172 -6.15 25.09 8.18
N ALA A 173 -5.59 24.15 7.43
CA ALA A 173 -5.76 22.72 7.67
C ALA A 173 -5.17 22.28 9.02
N MET A 174 -4.04 22.85 9.46
CA MET A 174 -3.51 22.63 10.82
C MET A 174 -4.48 23.16 11.89
N SER A 175 -5.09 24.32 11.67
CA SER A 175 -6.09 24.86 12.58
C SER A 175 -7.33 23.95 12.67
N ALA A 176 -7.76 23.37 11.55
CA ALA A 176 -8.81 22.36 11.50
C ALA A 176 -8.41 21.06 12.19
N LEU A 177 -7.14 20.64 12.08
CA LEU A 177 -6.62 19.47 12.78
C LEU A 177 -6.68 19.66 14.30
N HIS A 178 -6.31 20.85 14.79
CA HIS A 178 -6.37 21.17 16.22
C HIS A 178 -7.79 21.31 16.78
N SER A 179 -8.78 21.60 15.94
CA SER A 179 -10.18 21.73 16.37
C SER A 179 -10.91 20.38 16.45
N LEU A 180 -10.33 19.30 15.92
CA LEU A 180 -10.88 17.94 16.02
C LEU A 180 -10.76 17.42 17.47
N SER A 181 -11.91 17.25 18.13
CA SER A 181 -11.98 16.61 19.45
C SER A 181 -11.83 15.08 19.35
N THR A 182 -10.99 14.51 20.21
CA THR A 182 -10.46 13.14 20.19
C THR A 182 -11.42 12.04 20.69
N SER A 183 -12.70 12.36 20.94
CA SER A 183 -13.62 11.49 21.69
C SER A 183 -14.44 10.51 20.83
N CYS A 184 -14.33 10.51 19.50
CA CYS A 184 -15.17 9.73 18.58
C CYS A 184 -14.34 8.98 17.52
N SER A 185 -14.70 7.71 17.23
CA SER A 185 -14.01 6.88 16.23
C SER A 185 -14.11 7.41 14.79
N GLU A 186 -15.18 8.13 14.44
CA GLU A 186 -15.31 8.78 13.13
C GLU A 186 -14.33 9.96 12.98
N ASN A 187 -14.07 10.69 14.07
CA ASN A 187 -13.07 11.76 14.11
C ASN A 187 -11.65 11.20 13.96
N ALA A 188 -11.39 9.95 14.35
CA ALA A 188 -10.09 9.31 14.17
C ALA A 188 -9.74 9.10 12.69
N ILE A 189 -10.70 8.64 11.87
CA ILE A 189 -10.48 8.47 10.42
C ILE A 189 -10.24 9.83 9.75
N LEU A 190 -11.03 10.85 10.11
CA LEU A 190 -10.85 12.20 9.60
C LEU A 190 -9.50 12.80 10.02
N CYS A 191 -9.09 12.60 11.28
CA CYS A 191 -7.80 13.02 11.80
C CYS A 191 -6.64 12.36 11.03
N GLN A 192 -6.74 11.06 10.75
CA GLN A 192 -5.73 10.33 9.96
C GLN A 192 -5.67 10.80 8.49
N THR A 193 -6.83 10.99 7.83
CA THR A 193 -6.88 11.52 6.47
C THR A 193 -6.27 12.93 6.42
N LEU A 194 -6.71 13.81 7.33
CA LEU A 194 -6.23 15.19 7.41
C LEU A 194 -4.73 15.26 7.68
N GLY A 195 -4.25 14.49 8.66
CA GLY A 195 -2.83 14.39 9.00
C GLY A 195 -1.98 13.86 7.85
N SER A 196 -2.48 12.90 7.08
CA SER A 196 -1.73 12.34 5.93
C SER A 196 -1.63 13.31 4.77
N MET A 197 -2.72 14.03 4.45
CA MET A 197 -2.72 15.11 3.46
C MET A 197 -1.76 16.23 3.87
N LEU A 198 -1.81 16.65 5.14
CA LEU A 198 -0.88 17.62 5.70
C LEU A 198 0.58 17.14 5.63
N ALA A 199 0.86 15.91 6.03
CA ALA A 199 2.20 15.33 5.97
C ALA A 199 2.79 15.39 4.56
N PHE A 200 1.99 15.05 3.55
CA PHE A 200 2.37 15.11 2.15
C PHE A 200 2.72 16.55 1.72
N SER A 201 1.82 17.51 1.93
CA SER A 201 2.02 18.90 1.52
C SER A 201 3.16 19.57 2.30
N ILE A 202 3.29 19.30 3.59
CA ILE A 202 4.35 19.86 4.42
C ILE A 202 5.72 19.32 4.01
N TYR A 203 5.88 18.01 3.78
CA TYR A 203 7.16 17.48 3.30
C TYR A 203 7.57 18.05 1.95
N SER A 204 6.60 18.39 1.11
CA SER A 204 6.87 19.03 -0.18
C SER A 204 7.32 20.48 -0.02
N VAL A 205 6.52 21.30 0.64
CA VAL A 205 6.65 22.76 0.64
C VAL A 205 7.57 23.27 1.77
N ILE A 206 7.48 22.69 2.96
CA ILE A 206 8.13 23.21 4.18
C ILE A 206 9.32 22.33 4.58
N GLY A 207 9.16 21.01 4.54
CA GLY A 207 10.18 20.02 4.87
C GLY A 207 10.38 19.72 6.36
N VAL A 208 9.66 20.39 7.26
CA VAL A 208 9.76 20.20 8.72
C VAL A 208 8.38 20.16 9.37
N GLY A 209 8.25 19.50 10.54
CA GLY A 209 7.00 19.45 11.32
C GLY A 209 6.09 18.24 11.07
N VAL A 210 6.44 17.37 10.12
CA VAL A 210 5.64 16.16 9.82
C VAL A 210 5.65 15.13 10.95
N PRO A 211 6.77 14.86 11.66
CA PRO A 211 6.77 13.92 12.78
C PRO A 211 5.77 14.29 13.88
N GLU A 212 5.66 15.58 14.22
CA GLU A 212 4.74 16.10 15.22
C GLU A 212 3.27 15.89 14.82
N ILE A 213 2.96 16.06 13.54
CA ILE A 213 1.62 15.81 12.99
C ILE A 213 1.31 14.32 13.03
N CYS A 214 2.24 13.47 12.61
CA CYS A 214 2.05 12.02 12.64
C CYS A 214 1.76 11.56 14.06
N LYS A 215 2.58 11.99 15.03
CA LYS A 215 2.40 11.70 16.44
C LYS A 215 1.04 12.17 16.95
N TYR A 216 0.68 13.44 16.71
CA TYR A 216 -0.62 13.98 17.13
C TYR A 216 -1.79 13.16 16.59
N CYS A 217 -1.77 12.80 15.30
CA CYS A 217 -2.82 12.02 14.66
C CYS A 217 -2.89 10.58 15.20
N LEU A 218 -1.75 9.96 15.46
CA LEU A 218 -1.67 8.59 15.99
C LEU A 218 -2.08 8.53 17.48
N ASP A 219 -1.67 9.51 18.28
CA ASP A 219 -2.09 9.67 19.69
C ASP A 219 -3.62 9.85 19.76
N THR A 220 -4.16 10.73 18.91
CA THR A 220 -5.60 11.03 18.85
C THR A 220 -6.44 9.85 18.38
N ALA A 221 -5.92 9.06 17.45
CA ALA A 221 -6.61 7.90 16.88
C ALA A 221 -6.49 6.63 17.74
N ASN A 222 -5.80 6.69 18.89
CA ASN A 222 -5.72 5.63 19.89
C ASN A 222 -6.77 5.85 20.99
N PRO A 223 -8.05 5.46 20.80
CA PRO A 223 -8.93 5.33 21.95
C PRO A 223 -8.37 4.17 22.77
N SER A 224 -8.00 4.48 24.02
CA SER A 224 -7.56 3.54 25.05
C SER A 224 -7.99 2.08 24.81
N VAL A 225 -7.00 1.20 24.78
CA VAL A 225 -7.12 -0.24 25.00
C VAL A 225 -8.03 -0.45 26.23
N GLU A 226 -9.32 -0.70 26.03
CA GLU A 226 -10.25 -1.34 26.98
C GLU A 226 -11.70 -1.22 26.50
N THR A 227 -12.11 -2.06 25.54
CA THR A 227 -13.42 -2.72 25.62
C THR A 227 -13.43 -3.89 24.65
N GLY A 228 -13.53 -5.10 25.21
CA GLY A 228 -13.50 -6.38 24.52
C GLY A 228 -14.73 -6.63 23.65
N THR A 229 -14.91 -5.83 22.60
CA THR A 229 -15.90 -6.07 21.56
C THR A 229 -15.17 -6.16 20.24
N THR A 230 -15.09 -7.37 19.70
CA THR A 230 -14.66 -7.72 18.35
C THR A 230 -15.63 -7.12 17.34
N ILE A 231 -15.66 -5.81 17.22
CA ILE A 231 -16.27 -5.14 16.07
C ILE A 231 -15.29 -5.36 14.93
N SER A 232 -15.78 -6.04 13.89
CA SER A 232 -15.12 -6.24 12.62
C SER A 232 -14.49 -4.92 12.14
N ARG A 233 -13.17 -4.77 12.37
CA ARG A 233 -12.33 -3.65 11.89
C ARG A 233 -12.14 -3.74 10.37
N THR A 234 -13.24 -3.89 9.61
CA THR A 234 -13.24 -4.05 8.16
C THR A 234 -13.08 -2.73 7.39
N ASN A 235 -12.99 -1.61 8.09
CA ASN A 235 -12.58 -0.30 7.56
C ASN A 235 -11.44 0.26 8.42
N LYS A 236 -10.32 -0.47 8.55
CA LYS A 236 -9.07 0.12 9.08
C LYS A 236 -8.68 1.26 8.14
N GLY A 237 -8.56 2.47 8.67
CA GLY A 237 -8.28 3.68 7.91
C GLY A 237 -7.07 3.49 7.00
N SER A 238 -7.25 3.77 5.70
CA SER A 238 -6.23 3.61 4.66
C SER A 238 -4.91 4.31 4.98
N TRP A 239 -4.94 5.27 5.90
CA TRP A 239 -3.88 6.24 6.17
C TRP A 239 -3.06 5.95 7.45
N GLU A 240 -3.53 5.06 8.33
CA GLU A 240 -2.82 4.73 9.59
C GLU A 240 -1.41 4.18 9.30
N SER A 241 -1.29 3.26 8.35
CA SER A 241 -0.02 2.65 7.95
C SER A 241 0.99 3.67 7.41
N PHE A 242 0.51 4.68 6.68
CA PHE A 242 1.34 5.76 6.15
C PHE A 242 1.89 6.64 7.28
N LEU A 243 1.04 7.09 8.21
CA LEU A 243 1.48 7.89 9.36
C LEU A 243 2.48 7.14 10.25
N VAL A 244 2.23 5.84 10.49
CA VAL A 244 3.16 4.98 11.25
C VAL A 244 4.50 4.87 10.53
N LEU A 245 4.53 4.74 9.21
CA LEU A 245 5.79 4.71 8.45
C LEU A 245 6.59 6.00 8.66
N LEU A 246 5.96 7.16 8.47
CA LEU A 246 6.62 8.45 8.58
C LEU A 246 7.13 8.71 10.01
N GLU A 247 6.34 8.41 11.03
CA GLU A 247 6.76 8.52 12.43
C GLU A 247 7.91 7.55 12.75
N THR A 248 7.84 6.31 12.26
CA THR A 248 8.89 5.30 12.49
C THR A 248 10.22 5.75 11.89
N MET A 249 10.21 6.34 10.70
CA MET A 249 11.41 6.91 10.08
C MET A 249 12.06 7.97 10.95
N ASP A 250 11.26 8.91 11.46
CA ASP A 250 11.75 9.96 12.33
C ASP A 250 12.25 9.42 13.68
N CYS A 251 11.51 8.49 14.29
CA CYS A 251 11.88 7.87 15.55
C CYS A 251 13.20 7.11 15.48
N LEU A 252 13.49 6.42 14.37
CA LEU A 252 14.77 5.75 14.16
C LEU A 252 15.94 6.74 14.14
N VAL A 253 15.76 7.87 13.45
CA VAL A 253 16.76 8.93 13.36
C VAL A 253 16.97 9.56 14.73
N HIS A 254 15.90 10.04 15.37
CA HIS A 254 15.99 10.81 16.60
C HIS A 254 16.04 9.97 17.88
N ARG A 255 16.15 8.63 17.75
CA ARG A 255 16.15 7.67 18.87
C ARG A 255 14.93 7.81 19.79
N GLN A 256 13.76 8.02 19.19
CA GLN A 256 12.49 8.15 19.92
C GLN A 256 11.68 6.86 19.84
N LYS A 257 10.62 6.76 20.65
CA LYS A 257 9.66 5.65 20.59
C LYS A 257 8.47 6.07 19.71
N PRO A 258 8.09 5.26 18.71
CA PRO A 258 6.87 5.51 17.94
C PRO A 258 5.64 5.42 18.84
N THR A 259 4.59 6.13 18.46
CA THR A 259 3.37 6.27 19.26
C THR A 259 2.53 5.01 19.23
N VAL A 260 2.36 4.41 18.04
CA VAL A 260 1.54 3.21 17.83
C VAL A 260 2.39 2.05 17.33
N ARG A 261 2.19 0.88 17.92
CA ARG A 261 2.62 -0.40 17.33
C ARG A 261 1.50 -0.94 16.45
N ILE A 262 1.66 -0.84 15.13
CA ILE A 262 0.61 -1.20 14.16
C ILE A 262 0.24 -2.69 14.24
N GLN A 263 -1.06 -2.98 14.15
CA GLN A 263 -1.58 -4.34 14.14
C GLN A 263 -1.66 -4.88 12.71
N THR A 264 -0.94 -5.96 12.45
CA THR A 264 -0.92 -6.62 11.15
C THR A 264 -2.28 -7.27 10.85
N PRO A 265 -2.89 -7.01 9.68
CA PRO A 265 -4.12 -7.69 9.26
C PRO A 265 -3.92 -9.21 9.11
N ALA A 266 -5.04 -9.93 8.99
CA ALA A 266 -5.00 -11.35 8.61
C ALA A 266 -4.28 -11.54 7.26
N SER A 267 -3.63 -12.69 7.10
CA SER A 267 -2.78 -13.03 5.95
C SER A 267 -3.46 -12.78 4.60
N GLY A 268 -2.76 -12.13 3.65
CA GLY A 268 -3.19 -11.95 2.26
C GLY A 268 -3.69 -10.55 1.86
N VAL A 269 -3.78 -9.59 2.80
CA VAL A 269 -4.12 -8.20 2.46
C VAL A 269 -2.85 -7.41 2.12
N VAL A 270 -2.83 -6.80 0.95
CA VAL A 270 -1.77 -5.88 0.52
C VAL A 270 -2.15 -4.46 0.94
N ASP A 271 -1.29 -3.79 1.71
CA ASP A 271 -1.53 -2.42 2.15
C ASP A 271 -1.32 -1.42 1.01
N ARG A 272 -2.10 -0.34 0.98
CA ARG A 272 -2.05 0.65 -0.11
C ARG A 272 -0.77 1.49 -0.11
N HIS A 273 -0.05 1.58 1.01
CA HIS A 273 1.17 2.37 1.16
C HIS A 273 2.40 1.47 1.38
N LEU A 274 2.27 0.53 2.32
CA LEU A 274 3.33 -0.40 2.73
C LEU A 274 3.28 -1.75 2.02
N GLY A 275 2.35 -1.94 1.08
CA GLY A 275 2.31 -3.15 0.24
C GLY A 275 2.40 -4.45 1.05
N LEU A 276 3.38 -5.26 0.69
CA LEU A 276 3.69 -6.54 1.34
C LEU A 276 4.59 -6.40 2.58
N CYS A 277 5.17 -5.21 2.84
CA CYS A 277 6.08 -5.00 3.96
C CYS A 277 5.39 -4.54 5.25
N LEU A 278 4.07 -4.28 5.24
CA LEU A 278 3.30 -3.96 6.45
C LEU A 278 3.56 -4.94 7.63
N PRO A 279 3.68 -6.27 7.43
CA PRO A 279 4.01 -7.21 8.49
C PRO A 279 5.38 -7.01 9.17
N LEU A 280 6.29 -6.25 8.55
CA LEU A 280 7.59 -5.95 9.11
C LEU A 280 7.58 -4.72 10.05
N MET A 281 6.57 -3.86 9.96
CA MET A 281 6.50 -2.63 10.75
C MET A 281 6.53 -2.82 12.27
N PRO A 282 5.91 -3.86 12.86
CA PRO A 282 6.07 -4.12 14.28
C PRO A 282 7.53 -4.33 14.71
N TYR A 283 8.38 -4.91 13.86
CA TYR A 283 9.81 -5.08 14.17
C TYR A 283 10.57 -3.75 14.07
N TYR A 284 10.20 -2.87 13.13
CA TYR A 284 10.75 -1.53 13.08
C TYR A 284 10.37 -0.70 14.33
N TYR A 285 9.14 -0.86 14.82
CA TYR A 285 8.73 -0.31 16.12
C TYR A 285 9.63 -0.82 17.24
N ASP A 286 9.81 -2.14 17.33
CA ASP A 286 10.62 -2.77 18.37
C ASP A 286 12.10 -2.32 18.27
N LEU A 287 12.64 -2.14 17.06
CA LEU A 287 13.97 -1.56 16.82
C LEU A 287 14.08 -0.10 17.30
N CYS A 288 13.06 0.74 17.11
CA CYS A 288 13.05 2.09 17.66
C CYS A 288 13.07 2.09 19.19
N VAL A 289 12.28 1.21 19.81
CA VAL A 289 12.23 1.06 21.27
C VAL A 289 13.58 0.62 21.82
N ILE A 290 14.24 -0.32 21.16
CA ILE A 290 15.59 -0.76 21.52
C ILE A 290 16.59 0.39 21.34
N ASN A 291 16.57 1.09 20.22
CA ASN A 291 17.45 2.24 19.93
C ASN A 291 17.34 3.34 21.00
N ASN A 292 16.11 3.72 21.37
CA ASN A 292 15.85 4.65 22.47
C ASN A 292 16.39 4.11 23.80
N SER A 293 16.20 2.83 24.10
CA SER A 293 16.62 2.23 25.37
C SER A 293 18.15 2.13 25.49
N LEU A 294 18.85 1.83 24.39
CA LEU A 294 20.31 1.82 24.33
C LEU A 294 20.93 3.19 24.63
N ALA A 295 20.25 4.28 24.28
CA ALA A 295 20.73 5.63 24.58
C ALA A 295 20.77 5.98 26.07
N HIS A 296 19.96 5.29 26.89
CA HIS A 296 19.78 5.58 28.31
C HIS A 296 20.27 4.46 29.24
N SER A 297 20.62 3.30 28.67
CA SER A 297 21.01 2.12 29.45
C SER A 297 22.51 2.10 29.72
N THR A 298 22.89 2.27 31.00
CA THR A 298 24.27 2.02 31.47
C THR A 298 24.42 0.67 32.18
N ASP A 299 23.32 -0.06 32.37
CA ASP A 299 23.29 -1.35 33.05
C ASP A 299 23.64 -2.50 32.09
N LEU A 300 24.53 -3.40 32.55
CA LEU A 300 24.98 -4.57 31.82
C LEU A 300 23.87 -5.60 31.65
N ALA A 301 23.00 -5.77 32.64
CA ALA A 301 21.90 -6.74 32.56
C ALA A 301 20.83 -6.26 31.56
N ALA A 302 20.45 -4.98 31.62
CA ALA A 302 19.58 -4.35 30.63
C ALA A 302 20.17 -4.44 29.20
N SER A 303 21.48 -4.22 29.04
CA SER A 303 22.16 -4.34 27.74
C SER A 303 22.11 -5.77 27.18
N ALA A 304 22.31 -6.78 28.03
CA ALA A 304 22.20 -8.18 27.64
C ALA A 304 20.77 -8.56 27.20
N LEU A 305 19.75 -8.01 27.87
CA LEU A 305 18.34 -8.22 27.49
C LEU A 305 18.03 -7.58 26.12
N LEU A 306 18.46 -6.34 25.89
CA LEU A 306 18.28 -5.66 24.60
C LEU A 306 18.99 -6.41 23.47
N GLN A 307 20.19 -6.93 23.75
CA GLN A 307 20.94 -7.76 22.81
C GLN A 307 20.21 -9.06 22.47
N LYS A 308 19.56 -9.70 23.44
CA LYS A 308 18.70 -10.87 23.22
C LYS A 308 17.50 -10.52 22.33
N GLN A 309 16.82 -9.40 22.62
CA GLN A 309 15.70 -8.93 21.80
C GLN A 309 16.12 -8.65 20.34
N LEU A 310 17.30 -8.08 20.12
CA LEU A 310 17.86 -7.92 18.77
C LEU A 310 18.09 -9.26 18.06
N ASN A 311 18.58 -10.29 18.78
CA ASN A 311 18.74 -11.63 18.20
C ASN A 311 17.40 -12.25 17.80
N ASP A 312 16.38 -12.11 18.66
CA ASP A 312 15.04 -12.64 18.41
C ASP A 312 14.43 -11.96 17.17
N ILE A 313 14.54 -10.63 17.07
CA ILE A 313 14.10 -9.87 15.88
C ILE A 313 14.87 -10.31 14.63
N GLN A 314 16.21 -10.41 14.72
CA GLN A 314 17.06 -10.81 13.59
C GLN A 314 16.64 -12.18 13.05
N SER A 315 16.46 -13.18 13.93
CA SER A 315 16.07 -14.54 13.53
C SER A 315 14.74 -14.58 12.78
N VAL A 316 13.76 -13.80 13.26
CA VAL A 316 12.43 -13.75 12.63
C VAL A 316 12.47 -13.00 11.29
N VAL A 317 13.14 -11.84 11.24
CA VAL A 317 13.23 -11.03 10.01
C VAL A 317 14.06 -11.73 8.94
N GLU A 318 15.12 -12.45 9.31
CA GLU A 318 15.98 -13.15 8.37
C GLU A 318 15.24 -14.26 7.61
N SER A 319 14.38 -15.01 8.31
CA SER A 319 13.56 -16.08 7.72
C SER A 319 12.24 -15.58 7.10
N TRP A 320 11.89 -14.30 7.29
CA TRP A 320 10.63 -13.74 6.82
C TRP A 320 10.55 -13.68 5.28
N GLN A 321 9.39 -14.04 4.76
CA GLN A 321 9.00 -13.91 3.35
C GLN A 321 7.52 -13.47 3.27
N PRO A 322 7.12 -12.73 2.22
CA PRO A 322 5.71 -12.43 1.99
C PRO A 322 4.85 -13.70 1.87
N SER A 323 3.69 -13.70 2.52
CA SER A 323 2.74 -14.81 2.46
C SER A 323 1.78 -14.68 1.26
N ASN A 324 1.17 -15.81 0.84
CA ASN A 324 0.10 -15.87 -0.16
C ASN A 324 0.46 -15.32 -1.56
N MET A 325 1.66 -15.62 -2.04
CA MET A 325 2.15 -15.21 -3.37
C MET A 325 1.21 -15.60 -4.52
N ASP A 326 0.52 -16.75 -4.42
CA ASP A 326 -0.41 -17.23 -5.44
C ASP A 326 -1.61 -16.29 -5.66
N GLN A 327 -2.01 -15.55 -4.63
CA GLN A 327 -3.15 -14.64 -4.70
C GLN A 327 -2.81 -13.32 -5.42
N LEU A 328 -1.52 -12.97 -5.50
CA LEU A 328 -1.06 -11.72 -6.12
C LEU A 328 -1.20 -11.74 -7.65
N VAL A 329 -0.96 -12.90 -8.28
CA VAL A 329 -0.97 -13.07 -9.74
C VAL A 329 -2.35 -12.75 -10.36
N GLY A 330 -3.42 -12.89 -9.59
CA GLY A 330 -4.78 -12.54 -10.03
C GLY A 330 -5.20 -11.09 -9.75
N GLN A 331 -4.47 -10.37 -8.89
CA GLN A 331 -4.85 -9.05 -8.40
C GLN A 331 -4.00 -7.91 -8.98
N PHE A 332 -2.72 -8.19 -9.26
CA PHE A 332 -1.73 -7.20 -9.69
C PHE A 332 -1.06 -7.62 -10.99
N ASP A 333 -0.58 -6.64 -11.75
CA ASP A 333 0.22 -6.94 -12.93
C ASP A 333 1.66 -7.37 -12.57
N SER A 334 2.43 -7.86 -13.55
CA SER A 334 3.79 -8.34 -13.31
C SER A 334 4.75 -7.25 -12.83
N THR A 335 4.52 -6.00 -13.23
CA THR A 335 5.33 -4.83 -12.84
C THR A 335 5.07 -4.48 -11.38
N GLU A 336 3.79 -4.44 -11.00
CA GLU A 336 3.34 -4.21 -9.62
C GLU A 336 3.84 -5.32 -8.69
N ILE A 337 3.75 -6.59 -9.11
CA ILE A 337 4.29 -7.72 -8.33
C ILE A 337 5.80 -7.56 -8.13
N ALA A 338 6.55 -7.20 -9.19
CA ALA A 338 7.98 -6.95 -9.07
C ALA A 338 8.30 -5.81 -8.08
N HIS A 339 7.54 -4.72 -8.10
CA HIS A 339 7.69 -3.61 -7.15
C HIS A 339 7.35 -3.99 -5.71
N LEU A 340 6.24 -4.69 -5.49
CA LEU A 340 5.82 -5.16 -4.16
C LEU A 340 6.85 -6.10 -3.54
N LEU A 341 7.41 -7.01 -4.34
CA LEU A 341 8.45 -7.94 -3.92
C LEU A 341 9.78 -7.22 -3.62
N ALA A 342 10.19 -6.31 -4.51
CA ALA A 342 11.39 -5.50 -4.29
C ALA A 342 11.25 -4.67 -3.01
N GLN A 343 10.11 -3.99 -2.81
CA GLN A 343 9.79 -3.24 -1.59
C GLN A 343 9.88 -4.13 -0.35
N ALA A 344 9.22 -5.28 -0.34
CA ALA A 344 9.27 -6.22 0.77
C ALA A 344 10.69 -6.67 1.11
N LYS A 345 11.49 -6.98 0.07
CA LYS A 345 12.89 -7.40 0.25
C LYS A 345 13.75 -6.29 0.83
N VAL A 346 13.65 -5.06 0.33
CA VAL A 346 14.47 -3.95 0.85
C VAL A 346 14.10 -3.55 2.27
N TYR A 347 12.82 -3.63 2.67
CA TYR A 347 12.43 -3.43 4.07
C TYR A 347 12.94 -4.54 4.98
N ARG A 348 12.91 -5.80 4.54
CA ARG A 348 13.50 -6.92 5.30
C ARG A 348 14.99 -6.70 5.53
N LEU A 349 15.73 -6.37 4.47
CA LEU A 349 17.17 -6.06 4.55
C LEU A 349 17.45 -4.81 5.37
N GLY A 350 16.61 -3.78 5.26
CA GLY A 350 16.71 -2.55 6.02
C GLY A 350 16.58 -2.79 7.52
N ALA A 351 15.63 -3.62 7.95
CA ALA A 351 15.46 -4.00 9.35
C ALA A 351 16.69 -4.75 9.90
N LEU A 352 17.25 -5.69 9.11
CA LEU A 352 18.49 -6.39 9.48
C LEU A 352 19.67 -5.42 9.62
N LEU A 353 19.82 -4.49 8.68
CA LEU A 353 20.88 -3.49 8.69
C LEU A 353 20.74 -2.52 9.87
N VAL A 354 19.53 -2.05 10.19
CA VAL A 354 19.26 -1.25 11.39
C VAL A 354 19.63 -2.03 12.65
N GLY A 355 19.12 -3.27 12.80
CA GLY A 355 19.42 -4.11 13.96
C GLY A 355 20.93 -4.34 14.15
N HIS A 356 21.66 -4.53 13.05
CA HIS A 356 23.11 -4.63 13.07
C HIS A 356 23.80 -3.34 13.51
N ARG A 357 23.32 -2.16 13.10
CA ARG A 357 23.87 -0.86 13.53
C ARG A 357 23.46 -0.42 14.93
N LEU A 358 22.46 -1.07 15.52
CA LEU A 358 22.19 -0.97 16.95
C LEU A 358 23.16 -1.83 17.78
N ARG A 359 23.76 -2.85 17.17
CA ARG A 359 24.75 -3.74 17.80
C ARG A 359 26.19 -3.27 17.63
N TYR A 360 26.53 -2.82 16.43
CA TYR A 360 27.88 -2.46 16.02
C TYR A 360 27.92 -1.03 15.51
N ARG A 361 28.89 -0.25 16.02
CA ARG A 361 29.06 1.13 15.56
C ARG A 361 29.59 1.17 14.13
N LEU A 362 29.49 2.33 13.49
CA LEU A 362 30.14 2.53 12.19
C LEU A 362 31.65 2.35 12.33
N GLY A 363 32.24 1.51 11.48
CA GLY A 363 33.64 1.09 11.59
C GLY A 363 33.82 -0.31 12.17
N GLU A 364 32.81 -0.84 12.86
CA GLU A 364 32.75 -2.21 13.39
C GLU A 364 31.82 -3.06 12.52
N GLU A 365 32.21 -4.32 12.25
CA GLU A 365 31.44 -5.27 11.43
C GLU A 365 30.91 -4.67 10.10
N ASP A 366 31.69 -3.73 9.52
CA ASP A 366 31.31 -2.98 8.32
C ASP A 366 31.15 -3.88 7.07
N SER A 367 31.74 -5.07 7.08
CA SER A 367 31.65 -6.05 5.99
C SER A 367 30.21 -6.50 5.76
N GLN A 368 29.50 -6.91 6.83
CA GLN A 368 28.13 -7.39 6.75
C GLN A 368 27.17 -6.25 6.39
N ALA A 369 27.35 -5.07 7.00
CA ALA A 369 26.56 -3.89 6.68
C ALA A 369 26.71 -3.47 5.20
N ALA A 370 27.92 -3.55 4.66
CA ALA A 370 28.17 -3.26 3.25
C ALA A 370 27.51 -4.28 2.30
N ILE A 371 27.37 -5.56 2.70
CA ILE A 371 26.67 -6.57 1.91
C ILE A 371 25.18 -6.21 1.80
N TRP A 372 24.50 -5.97 2.93
CA TRP A 372 23.07 -5.62 2.91
C TRP A 372 22.81 -4.28 2.20
N SER A 373 23.67 -3.28 2.40
CA SER A 373 23.56 -2.00 1.70
C SER A 373 23.63 -2.17 0.18
N LYS A 374 24.62 -2.93 -0.32
CA LYS A 374 24.73 -3.24 -1.75
C LYS A 374 23.52 -4.02 -2.25
N GLU A 375 23.04 -4.99 -1.49
CA GLU A 375 21.87 -5.78 -1.89
C GLU A 375 20.60 -4.91 -1.97
N ILE A 376 20.39 -3.99 -1.03
CA ILE A 376 19.27 -3.03 -1.08
C ILE A 376 19.37 -2.15 -2.32
N ILE A 377 20.53 -1.53 -2.57
CA ILE A 377 20.72 -0.65 -3.74
C ILE A 377 20.53 -1.42 -5.04
N MET A 378 21.13 -2.62 -5.15
CA MET A 378 21.00 -3.46 -6.34
C MET A 378 19.55 -3.88 -6.57
N GLU A 379 18.79 -4.22 -5.53
CA GLU A 379 17.38 -4.60 -5.67
C GLU A 379 16.54 -3.46 -6.25
N LEU A 380 16.74 -2.23 -5.75
CA LEU A 380 16.06 -1.03 -6.26
C LEU A 380 16.45 -0.74 -7.73
N GLU A 381 17.74 -0.84 -8.05
CA GLU A 381 18.23 -0.66 -9.42
C GLU A 381 17.67 -1.74 -10.36
N MET A 382 17.67 -3.01 -9.95
CA MET A 382 17.13 -4.12 -10.75
C MET A 382 15.64 -3.95 -10.99
N ALA A 383 14.86 -3.62 -9.96
CA ALA A 383 13.44 -3.34 -10.09
C ALA A 383 13.20 -2.21 -11.10
N TYR A 384 13.96 -1.12 -11.02
CA TYR A 384 13.89 -0.04 -12.00
C TYR A 384 14.28 -0.49 -13.41
N GLN A 385 15.36 -1.27 -13.57
CA GLN A 385 15.79 -1.73 -14.89
C GLN A 385 14.76 -2.61 -15.58
N VAL A 386 14.05 -3.45 -14.83
CA VAL A 386 13.02 -4.36 -15.35
C VAL A 386 11.72 -3.61 -15.65
N THR A 387 11.30 -2.71 -14.77
CA THR A 387 9.96 -2.08 -14.82
C THR A 387 9.95 -0.69 -15.46
N LYS A 388 11.12 -0.06 -15.58
CA LYS A 388 11.30 1.36 -15.96
C LYS A 388 10.56 2.34 -15.07
N ARG A 389 10.30 1.95 -13.81
CA ARG A 389 9.61 2.74 -12.79
C ARG A 389 10.29 2.55 -11.44
N CYS A 390 10.33 3.61 -10.63
CA CYS A 390 10.91 3.56 -9.29
C CYS A 390 9.96 2.85 -8.33
N VAL A 391 10.53 2.09 -7.38
CA VAL A 391 9.76 1.48 -6.29
C VAL A 391 9.33 2.57 -5.31
N ARG A 392 8.07 2.52 -4.84
CA ARG A 392 7.47 3.56 -3.97
C ARG A 392 7.64 3.24 -2.48
N PHE A 393 7.61 4.28 -1.65
CA PHE A 393 7.72 4.20 -0.18
C PHE A 393 8.96 3.43 0.30
N VAL A 394 10.11 3.60 -0.36
CA VAL A 394 11.39 2.94 -0.01
C VAL A 394 12.39 3.89 0.64
N THR A 395 11.98 5.11 0.99
CA THR A 395 12.84 6.15 1.57
C THR A 395 13.63 5.63 2.78
N LEU A 396 12.96 4.93 3.71
CA LEU A 396 13.60 4.38 4.91
C LEU A 396 14.72 3.37 4.58
N PRO A 397 14.45 2.20 3.96
CA PRO A 397 15.50 1.23 3.68
C PRO A 397 16.58 1.78 2.74
N PHE A 398 16.22 2.70 1.83
CA PHE A 398 17.20 3.38 0.99
C PHE A 398 18.18 4.24 1.79
N ILE A 399 17.71 5.12 2.69
CA ILE A 399 18.58 5.97 3.50
C ILE A 399 19.49 5.12 4.40
N VAL A 400 18.92 4.07 5.03
CA VAL A 400 19.68 3.13 5.86
C VAL A 400 20.82 2.48 5.05
N ALA A 401 20.55 2.04 3.82
CA ALA A 401 21.59 1.49 2.94
C ALA A 401 22.60 2.56 2.48
N ALA A 402 22.13 3.75 2.12
CA ALA A 402 22.95 4.83 1.57
C ALA A 402 24.01 5.33 2.55
N VAL A 403 23.72 5.32 3.86
CA VAL A 403 24.68 5.61 4.94
C VAL A 403 25.91 4.71 4.89
N GLU A 404 25.78 3.48 4.39
CA GLU A 404 26.86 2.50 4.33
C GLU A 404 27.78 2.61 3.13
N VAL A 405 27.49 3.51 2.18
CA VAL A 405 28.26 3.64 0.95
C VAL A 405 29.60 4.35 1.21
N ARG A 406 30.70 3.70 0.82
CA ARG A 406 32.06 4.18 1.13
C ARG A 406 32.80 4.78 -0.06
N ASP A 407 32.74 4.14 -1.23
CA ASP A 407 33.55 4.58 -2.37
C ASP A 407 32.95 5.80 -3.08
N LYS A 408 33.81 6.70 -3.56
CA LYS A 408 33.42 7.98 -4.16
C LYS A 408 32.48 7.83 -5.37
N THR A 409 32.68 6.77 -6.15
CA THR A 409 31.88 6.49 -7.35
C THR A 409 30.46 6.07 -6.97
N SER A 410 30.33 5.12 -6.05
CA SER A 410 29.04 4.67 -5.52
C SER A 410 28.33 5.77 -4.75
N ARG A 411 29.04 6.62 -4.00
CA ARG A 411 28.44 7.80 -3.34
C ARG A 411 27.82 8.75 -4.36
N SER A 412 28.52 9.03 -5.45
CA SER A 412 28.01 9.86 -6.55
C SER A 412 26.76 9.24 -7.21
N LYS A 413 26.75 7.91 -7.39
CA LYS A 413 25.56 7.19 -7.90
C LYS A 413 24.40 7.23 -6.90
N THR A 414 24.69 7.02 -5.63
CA THR A 414 23.71 7.03 -4.53
C THR A 414 23.03 8.39 -4.41
N LEU A 415 23.78 9.49 -4.56
CA LEU A 415 23.22 10.84 -4.58
C LEU A 415 22.24 11.07 -5.76
N LYS A 416 22.44 10.40 -6.90
CA LYS A 416 21.48 10.44 -8.00
C LYS A 416 20.24 9.61 -7.67
N LEU A 417 20.42 8.43 -7.09
CA LEU A 417 19.32 7.56 -6.65
C LEU A 417 18.42 8.21 -5.59
N VAL A 418 18.90 9.22 -4.85
CA VAL A 418 18.03 10.02 -3.95
C VAL A 418 16.83 10.58 -4.70
N ASP A 419 17.00 11.03 -5.95
CA ASP A 419 15.92 11.63 -6.71
C ASP A 419 14.81 10.62 -7.08
N ASP A 420 15.17 9.33 -7.12
CA ASP A 420 14.32 8.21 -7.50
C ASP A 420 13.71 7.48 -6.29
N CYS A 421 14.47 7.35 -5.20
CA CYS A 421 14.15 6.50 -4.04
C CYS A 421 13.61 7.27 -2.83
N VAL A 422 13.89 8.57 -2.73
CA VAL A 422 13.25 9.43 -1.74
C VAL A 422 11.97 9.99 -2.35
N ASP A 423 10.89 9.87 -1.59
CA ASP A 423 9.52 10.19 -2.00
C ASP A 423 9.44 11.35 -2.99
N GLN A 424 8.94 11.04 -4.20
CA GLN A 424 9.02 11.96 -5.35
C GLN A 424 8.35 13.30 -5.07
N TYR A 425 7.32 13.30 -4.24
CA TYR A 425 6.56 14.47 -3.87
C TYR A 425 7.27 15.43 -2.89
N ALA A 426 8.42 15.05 -2.34
CA ALA A 426 9.10 15.78 -1.28
C ALA A 426 10.48 16.33 -1.73
N PRO A 427 10.53 17.36 -2.60
CA PRO A 427 11.79 17.94 -3.08
C PRO A 427 12.67 18.49 -1.94
N THR A 428 12.04 19.06 -0.90
CA THR A 428 12.74 19.54 0.29
C THR A 428 13.41 18.39 1.05
N LEU A 429 12.71 17.24 1.19
CA LEU A 429 13.26 16.03 1.79
C LEU A 429 14.42 15.45 0.96
N LYS A 430 14.36 15.48 -0.37
CA LYS A 430 15.46 15.06 -1.25
C LYS A 430 16.72 15.89 -0.99
N LYS A 431 16.58 17.22 -0.92
CA LYS A 431 17.69 18.14 -0.62
C LYS A 431 18.27 17.87 0.78
N ALA A 432 17.41 17.73 1.77
CA ALA A 432 17.82 17.41 3.15
C ALA A 432 18.55 16.06 3.22
N THR A 433 18.05 15.04 2.52
CA THR A 433 18.68 13.71 2.45
C THR A 433 20.06 13.76 1.81
N LYS A 434 20.23 14.48 0.69
CA LYS A 434 21.55 14.68 0.07
C LYS A 434 22.55 15.35 1.03
N LYS A 435 22.11 16.39 1.77
CA LYS A 435 22.92 17.08 2.78
C LYS A 435 23.30 16.13 3.92
N PHE A 436 22.32 15.37 4.44
CA PHE A 436 22.50 14.37 5.48
C PHE A 436 23.55 13.32 5.09
N LEU A 437 23.41 12.67 3.93
CA LEU A 437 24.35 11.65 3.47
C LEU A 437 25.78 12.20 3.31
N CYS A 438 25.92 13.38 2.71
CA CYS A 438 27.22 14.03 2.56
C CYS A 438 27.90 14.31 3.92
N ASN A 439 27.13 14.70 4.95
CA ASN A 439 27.66 14.93 6.28
C ASN A 439 28.09 13.61 6.95
N VAL A 440 27.25 12.59 6.92
CA VAL A 440 27.56 11.26 7.48
C VAL A 440 28.82 10.67 6.83
N TRP A 441 28.94 10.76 5.51
CA TRP A 441 30.13 10.29 4.78
C TRP A 441 31.39 11.09 5.15
N ARG A 442 31.28 12.42 5.28
CA ARG A 442 32.41 13.27 5.70
C ARG A 442 32.88 12.93 7.11
N GLU A 443 31.95 12.75 8.05
CA GLU A 443 32.26 12.38 9.42
C GLU A 443 32.93 10.99 9.48
N ARG A 444 32.41 10.03 8.72
CA ARG A 444 32.98 8.68 8.59
C ARG A 444 34.39 8.71 8.02
N ASP A 445 34.65 9.53 6.99
CA ASP A 445 35.97 9.66 6.38
C ASP A 445 36.98 10.38 7.29
N SER A 446 36.49 11.22 8.20
CA SER A 446 37.33 12.03 9.10
C SER A 446 37.78 11.28 10.37
N ASN A 447 37.47 9.98 10.51
CA ASN A 447 37.79 9.14 11.68
C ASN A 447 37.28 9.68 13.04
N PHE A 448 36.32 10.61 13.04
CA PHE A 448 35.63 10.99 14.28
C PHE A 448 34.67 9.85 14.66
N THR A 449 35.16 8.96 15.51
CA THR A 449 34.54 7.76 16.10
C THR A 449 33.37 8.06 17.05
N VAL A 450 32.58 9.10 16.78
CA VAL A 450 31.39 9.46 17.58
C VAL A 450 30.19 9.72 16.70
N LEU A 451 29.96 8.89 15.70
CA LEU A 451 28.61 8.69 15.18
C LEU A 451 27.95 7.60 16.03
N ASP A 452 27.36 8.03 17.14
CA ASP A 452 26.29 7.27 17.75
C ASP A 452 25.22 7.11 16.67
N SER A 453 25.02 5.87 16.23
CA SER A 453 24.08 5.45 15.19
C SER A 453 22.82 6.32 15.18
N PHE A 454 22.56 6.96 14.03
CA PHE A 454 21.39 7.78 13.73
C PHE A 454 21.14 9.05 14.61
N GLY A 455 21.69 9.16 15.82
CA GLY A 455 21.15 10.02 16.89
C GLY A 455 21.66 11.47 16.99
N LYS A 456 22.56 11.95 16.13
CA LYS A 456 23.11 13.32 16.24
C LYS A 456 23.05 14.18 14.98
N VAL A 457 22.33 13.75 13.95
CA VAL A 457 22.19 14.57 12.74
C VAL A 457 20.81 15.19 12.69
N HIS A 458 20.71 16.46 13.09
CA HIS A 458 19.51 17.26 12.89
C HIS A 458 19.20 17.38 11.39
N PHE A 459 18.03 16.87 10.97
CA PHE A 459 17.40 17.24 9.71
C PHE A 459 16.83 18.66 9.87
N GLY A 460 17.68 19.67 9.80
CA GLY A 460 17.22 21.06 9.95
C GLY A 460 18.35 22.08 9.95
N SER A 461 18.61 22.64 8.76
CA SER A 461 18.99 24.04 8.53
C SER A 461 18.97 24.33 7.05
#